data_AF-A0A352XQP2-F1
#
_entry.id   AF-A0A352XQP2-F1
#
_cell.length_a   1.000
_cell.length_b   1.000
_cell.length_c   1.000
_cell.angle_alpha   90.00
_cell.angle_beta   90.00
_cell.angle_gamma   90.00
#
_symmetry.space_group_name_H-M   'P 1'
#
loop_
_entity.id
_entity.type
_entity.pdbx_description
1 polymer ?
#
loop_
_entity_poly.entity_id
_entity_poly.type
_entity_poly.pdbx_seq_one_letter_code
_entity_poly.pdbx_strand_id
1 'polypeptide(L)'
;MFLQRKARFGATLMIIGSLLAASGEIVNTQTMDVLSSSWRLSLGLIVVGTLILLIGLSTFASVSDQISGFGFVGSNLLVLGGLLLIIGTVALDWIIVPFLLNLANTIATTINGPATETQNELNAIISSLNSLGGPILQRLFPGSTPHISPAHIPLANGIALVNKALVQLHIPTIDKLQWWGHFSLSGGTLIIGSLILGLALPRRHGSLTPTSALLIIFALVNLLCQCITSIPSFFGNITAVMLFLTLAWLGASAWSSKRTDAAVD
;
A
#
# COMPACT_ATOMS: atom_id res chain seq x y z
N MET A 1 29.75 -11.30 -26.96
CA MET A 1 28.75 -12.29 -26.45
C MET A 1 28.40 -12.15 -24.96
N PHE A 2 29.36 -12.07 -24.02
CA PHE A 2 29.07 -12.06 -22.57
C PHE A 2 28.24 -10.84 -22.11
N LEU A 3 28.57 -9.64 -22.58
CA LEU A 3 27.84 -8.39 -22.26
C LEU A 3 26.38 -8.41 -22.76
N GLN A 4 26.14 -8.97 -23.95
CA GLN A 4 24.77 -9.15 -24.48
C GLN A 4 23.95 -10.13 -23.63
N ARG A 5 24.54 -11.26 -23.19
CA ARG A 5 23.85 -12.21 -22.30
C ARG A 5 23.52 -11.58 -20.94
N LYS A 6 24.45 -10.81 -20.36
CA LYS A 6 24.24 -10.12 -19.08
C LYS A 6 23.13 -9.06 -19.18
N ALA A 7 23.08 -8.30 -20.27
CA ALA A 7 22.00 -7.35 -20.51
C ALA A 7 20.63 -8.03 -20.73
N ARG A 8 20.58 -9.17 -21.44
CA ARG A 8 19.35 -9.96 -21.61
C ARG A 8 18.84 -10.53 -20.29
N PHE A 9 19.76 -11.00 -19.44
CA PHE A 9 19.42 -11.45 -18.09
C PHE A 9 18.83 -10.32 -17.24
N GLY A 10 19.44 -9.12 -17.28
CA GLY A 10 18.89 -7.93 -16.64
C GLY A 10 17.47 -7.60 -17.12
N ALA A 11 17.26 -7.59 -18.45
CA ALA A 11 15.95 -7.33 -19.03
C ALA A 11 14.88 -8.37 -18.62
N THR A 12 15.23 -9.67 -18.58
CA THR A 12 14.30 -10.72 -18.11
C THR A 12 13.92 -10.55 -16.65
N LEU A 13 14.88 -10.19 -15.79
CA LEU A 13 14.60 -9.91 -14.39
C LEU A 13 13.71 -8.68 -14.23
N MET A 14 13.92 -7.63 -15.03
CA MET A 14 13.03 -6.46 -15.03
C MET A 14 11.59 -6.83 -15.38
N ILE A 15 11.38 -7.69 -16.39
CA ILE A 15 10.05 -8.16 -16.78
C ILE A 15 9.40 -8.95 -15.64
N ILE A 16 10.10 -9.97 -15.13
CA ILE A 16 9.56 -10.85 -14.08
C ILE A 16 9.26 -10.06 -12.80
N GLY A 17 10.20 -9.23 -12.35
CA GLY A 17 10.04 -8.44 -11.13
C GLY A 17 8.89 -7.44 -11.24
N SER A 18 8.77 -6.75 -12.38
CA SER A 18 7.68 -5.81 -12.62
C SER A 18 6.31 -6.48 -12.67
N LEU A 19 6.19 -7.64 -13.33
CA LEU A 19 4.93 -8.38 -13.39
C LEU A 19 4.52 -8.92 -12.01
N LEU A 20 5.50 -9.36 -11.21
CA LEU A 20 5.26 -9.83 -9.84
C LEU A 20 4.84 -8.69 -8.91
N ALA A 21 5.45 -7.50 -9.05
CA ALA A 21 5.04 -6.33 -8.29
C ALA A 21 3.65 -5.83 -8.71
N ALA A 22 3.36 -5.82 -10.02
CA ALA A 22 2.05 -5.47 -10.55
C ALA A 22 0.94 -6.43 -10.08
N SER A 23 1.21 -7.74 -10.02
CA SER A 23 0.24 -8.70 -9.50
C SER A 23 0.00 -8.51 -8.00
N GLY A 24 1.04 -8.19 -7.24
CA GLY A 24 0.92 -7.81 -5.83
C GLY A 24 0.00 -6.61 -5.63
N GLU A 25 0.17 -5.54 -6.42
CA GLU A 25 -0.70 -4.37 -6.40
C GLU A 25 -2.16 -4.69 -6.81
N ILE A 26 -2.37 -5.58 -7.79
CA ILE A 26 -3.73 -6.03 -8.15
C ILE A 26 -4.40 -6.73 -6.97
N VAL A 27 -3.70 -7.66 -6.30
CA VAL A 27 -4.23 -8.31 -5.08
C VAL A 27 -4.51 -7.27 -3.99
N ASN A 28 -3.67 -6.23 -3.89
CA ASN A 28 -3.86 -5.15 -2.93
C ASN A 28 -5.18 -4.40 -3.17
N THR A 29 -5.54 -4.12 -4.43
CA THR A 29 -6.81 -3.44 -4.75
C THR A 29 -8.05 -4.21 -4.31
N GLN A 30 -7.94 -5.53 -4.20
CA GLN A 30 -9.06 -6.42 -3.85
C GLN A 30 -9.20 -6.58 -2.33
N THR A 31 -8.16 -6.26 -1.55
CA THR A 31 -8.12 -6.54 -0.12
C THR A 31 -7.59 -5.34 0.66
N MET A 32 -8.50 -4.49 1.13
CA MET A 32 -8.18 -3.30 1.94
C MET A 32 -8.05 -3.60 3.45
N ASP A 33 -8.25 -4.85 3.87
CA ASP A 33 -8.07 -5.24 5.26
C ASP A 33 -6.61 -5.55 5.57
N VAL A 34 -5.97 -4.65 6.31
CA VAL A 34 -4.55 -4.69 6.72
C VAL A 34 -4.21 -5.90 7.62
N LEU A 35 -5.21 -6.52 8.25
CA LEU A 35 -5.04 -7.70 9.09
C LEU A 35 -5.20 -9.03 8.33
N SER A 36 -5.69 -8.98 7.09
CA SER A 36 -5.93 -10.17 6.28
C SER A 36 -4.64 -10.85 5.82
N SER A 37 -4.69 -12.18 5.61
CA SER A 37 -3.57 -12.94 5.03
C SER A 37 -3.28 -12.53 3.58
N SER A 38 -4.32 -12.14 2.84
CA SER A 38 -4.26 -11.58 1.49
C SER A 38 -3.46 -10.29 1.40
N TRP A 39 -3.60 -9.39 2.39
CA TRP A 39 -2.77 -8.18 2.48
C TRP A 39 -1.29 -8.53 2.56
N ARG A 40 -0.91 -9.45 3.46
CA ARG A 40 0.50 -9.88 3.62
C ARG A 40 1.06 -10.56 2.36
N LEU A 41 0.23 -11.35 1.67
CA LEU A 41 0.62 -11.98 0.41
C LEU A 41 0.86 -10.93 -0.68
N SER A 42 -0.02 -9.92 -0.78
CA SER A 42 0.16 -8.79 -1.68
C SER A 42 1.46 -8.04 -1.39
N LEU A 43 1.72 -7.67 -0.13
CA LEU A 43 2.96 -7.01 0.27
C LEU A 43 4.21 -7.85 -0.07
N GLY A 44 4.13 -9.17 0.15
CA GLY A 44 5.21 -10.09 -0.19
C GLY A 44 5.51 -10.12 -1.69
N LEU A 45 4.48 -10.15 -2.54
CA LEU A 45 4.63 -10.08 -3.99
C LEU A 45 5.26 -8.75 -4.45
N ILE A 46 4.82 -7.63 -3.86
CA ILE A 46 5.36 -6.29 -4.17
C ILE A 46 6.83 -6.22 -3.77
N VAL A 47 7.20 -6.64 -2.56
CA VAL A 47 8.58 -6.60 -2.06
C VAL A 47 9.49 -7.51 -2.88
N VAL A 48 9.11 -8.76 -3.11
CA VAL A 48 9.92 -9.71 -3.88
C VAL A 48 10.01 -9.29 -5.34
N GLY A 49 8.92 -8.84 -5.94
CA GLY A 49 8.89 -8.32 -7.32
C GLY A 49 9.79 -7.11 -7.49
N THR A 50 9.73 -6.16 -6.56
CA THR A 50 10.57 -4.97 -6.57
C THR A 50 12.04 -5.34 -6.40
N LEU A 51 12.41 -6.25 -5.50
CA LEU A 51 13.79 -6.73 -5.36
C LEU A 51 14.34 -7.32 -6.67
N ILE A 52 13.57 -8.19 -7.32
CA ILE A 52 13.94 -8.80 -8.61
C ILE A 52 14.11 -7.72 -9.69
N LEU A 53 13.18 -6.75 -9.74
CA LEU A 53 13.24 -5.61 -10.64
C LEU A 53 14.50 -4.77 -10.42
N LEU A 54 14.87 -4.47 -9.17
CA LEU A 54 16.05 -3.67 -8.84
C LEU A 54 17.35 -4.35 -9.28
N ILE A 55 17.46 -5.66 -9.07
CA ILE A 55 18.61 -6.46 -9.53
C ILE A 55 18.67 -6.43 -11.06
N GLY A 56 17.53 -6.61 -11.72
CA GLY A 56 17.42 -6.56 -13.18
C GLY A 56 17.83 -5.20 -13.75
N LEU A 57 17.31 -4.12 -13.18
CA LEU A 57 17.59 -2.75 -13.62
C LEU A 57 19.05 -2.37 -13.41
N SER A 58 19.65 -2.71 -12.27
CA SER A 58 21.07 -2.43 -11.99
C SER A 58 21.99 -3.19 -12.94
N THR A 59 21.64 -4.45 -13.23
CA THR A 59 22.38 -5.29 -14.19
C THR A 59 22.23 -4.77 -15.61
N PHE A 60 21.04 -4.30 -15.98
CA PHE A 60 20.79 -3.71 -17.28
C PHE A 60 21.53 -2.38 -17.44
N ALA A 61 21.44 -1.47 -16.45
CA ALA A 61 22.00 -0.14 -16.55
C ALA A 61 23.54 -0.10 -16.55
N SER A 62 24.18 -1.06 -15.89
CA SER A 62 25.65 -1.17 -15.87
C SER A 62 26.26 -1.74 -17.15
N VAL A 63 25.46 -2.36 -18.02
CA VAL A 63 25.93 -3.11 -19.19
C VAL A 63 25.27 -2.63 -20.49
N SER A 64 24.20 -1.85 -20.38
CA SER A 64 23.48 -1.36 -21.54
C SER A 64 24.18 -0.13 -22.08
N ASP A 65 24.77 -0.28 -23.27
CA ASP A 65 25.26 0.87 -24.01
C ASP A 65 24.16 1.86 -24.28
N GLN A 66 22.87 1.46 -24.27
CA GLN A 66 21.67 2.25 -24.58
C GLN A 66 21.32 3.32 -23.54
N ILE A 67 21.95 3.33 -22.37
CA ILE A 67 21.67 4.33 -21.32
C ILE A 67 22.68 5.47 -21.40
N SER A 68 22.18 6.71 -21.50
CA SER A 68 23.02 7.92 -21.39
C SER A 68 23.44 8.16 -19.93
N GLY A 69 24.47 8.97 -19.68
CA GLY A 69 24.87 9.30 -18.29
C GLY A 69 23.70 9.85 -17.44
N PHE A 70 22.79 10.61 -18.05
CA PHE A 70 21.56 11.09 -17.39
C PHE A 70 20.57 9.95 -17.10
N GLY A 71 20.44 8.98 -18.01
CA GLY A 71 19.63 7.78 -17.79
C GLY A 71 20.22 6.85 -16.72
N PHE A 72 21.54 6.84 -16.55
CA PHE A 72 22.21 6.10 -15.48
C PHE A 72 21.87 6.71 -14.11
N VAL A 73 21.85 8.04 -13.99
CA VAL A 73 21.37 8.73 -12.79
C VAL A 73 19.90 8.41 -12.52
N GLY A 74 19.04 8.48 -13.54
CA GLY A 74 17.62 8.10 -13.41
C GLY A 74 17.42 6.66 -12.93
N SER A 75 18.20 5.72 -13.48
CA SER A 75 18.19 4.32 -13.07
C SER A 75 18.60 4.13 -11.61
N ASN A 76 19.66 4.82 -11.14
CA ASN A 76 20.10 4.73 -9.74
C ASN A 76 19.08 5.37 -8.78
N LEU A 77 18.43 6.46 -9.18
CA LEU A 77 17.34 7.06 -8.42
C LEU A 77 16.11 6.13 -8.37
N LEU A 78 15.84 5.38 -9.43
CA LEU A 78 14.80 4.36 -9.42
C LEU A 78 15.15 3.21 -8.48
N VAL A 79 16.43 2.80 -8.44
CA VAL A 79 16.92 1.80 -7.47
C VAL A 79 16.77 2.29 -6.04
N LEU A 80 17.18 3.52 -5.75
CA LEU A 80 16.99 4.14 -4.44
C LEU A 80 15.51 4.21 -4.06
N GLY A 81 14.67 4.62 -5.02
CA GLY A 81 13.21 4.66 -4.87
C GLY A 81 12.61 3.30 -4.55
N GLY A 82 13.03 2.24 -5.25
CA GLY A 82 12.56 0.88 -5.00
C GLY A 82 13.03 0.33 -3.65
N LEU A 83 14.23 0.69 -3.18
CA LEU A 83 14.68 0.35 -1.83
C LEU A 83 13.82 1.06 -0.78
N LEU A 84 13.51 2.35 -0.98
CA LEU A 84 12.61 3.09 -0.11
C LEU A 84 11.19 2.49 -0.12
N LEU A 85 10.71 2.03 -1.29
CA LEU A 85 9.44 1.30 -1.40
C LEU A 85 9.46 0.08 -0.49
N ILE A 86 10.47 -0.79 -0.63
CA ILE A 86 10.60 -2.01 0.16
C ILE A 86 10.65 -1.69 1.65
N ILE A 87 11.51 -0.75 2.06
CA ILE A 87 11.67 -0.38 3.47
C ILE A 87 10.35 0.18 4.02
N GLY A 88 9.70 1.09 3.30
CA GLY A 88 8.43 1.68 3.71
C GLY A 88 7.32 0.64 3.81
N THR A 89 7.19 -0.25 2.83
CA THR A 89 6.18 -1.32 2.83
C THR A 89 6.41 -2.32 3.97
N VAL A 90 7.65 -2.73 4.22
CA VAL A 90 7.95 -3.66 5.32
C VAL A 90 7.77 -2.97 6.67
N ALA A 91 8.30 -1.78 6.86
CA ALA A 91 8.26 -1.09 8.16
C ALA A 91 6.84 -0.60 8.50
N LEU A 92 6.20 0.14 7.59
CA LEU A 92 4.91 0.77 7.85
C LEU A 92 3.76 -0.21 7.69
N ASP A 93 3.64 -0.83 6.50
CA ASP A 93 2.44 -1.62 6.15
C ASP A 93 2.45 -3.04 6.71
N TRP A 94 3.63 -3.65 6.88
CA TRP A 94 3.74 -5.02 7.39
C TRP A 94 3.91 -5.09 8.92
N ILE A 95 4.58 -4.11 9.53
CA ILE A 95 4.93 -4.16 10.96
C ILE A 95 4.13 -3.13 11.76
N ILE A 96 4.34 -1.83 11.51
CA ILE A 96 3.87 -0.76 12.39
C ILE A 96 2.35 -0.64 12.39
N VAL A 97 1.70 -0.55 11.22
CA VAL A 97 0.24 -0.38 11.14
C VAL A 97 -0.51 -1.59 11.72
N PRO A 98 -0.21 -2.85 11.35
CA PRO A 98 -0.85 -4.01 11.97
C PRO A 98 -0.63 -4.08 13.49
N PHE A 99 0.56 -3.71 13.98
CA PHE A 99 0.84 -3.67 15.41
C PHE A 99 -0.05 -2.64 16.13
N LEU A 100 -0.14 -1.41 15.60
CA LEU A 100 -0.95 -0.35 16.21
C LEU A 100 -2.45 -0.66 16.18
N LEU A 101 -2.94 -1.30 15.11
CA LEU A 101 -4.33 -1.74 15.02
C LEU A 101 -4.64 -2.87 16.00
N ASN A 102 -3.74 -3.85 16.16
CA ASN A 102 -3.89 -4.90 17.17
C ASN A 102 -3.82 -4.34 18.60
N LEU A 103 -2.96 -3.36 18.84
CA LEU A 103 -2.89 -2.66 20.12
C LEU A 103 -4.20 -1.91 20.41
N ALA A 104 -4.74 -1.18 19.43
CA ALA A 104 -6.02 -0.49 19.54
C ALA A 104 -7.16 -1.46 19.85
N ASN A 105 -7.21 -2.61 19.15
CA ASN A 105 -8.19 -3.66 19.40
C ASN A 105 -8.05 -4.25 20.81
N THR A 106 -6.81 -4.52 21.26
CA THR A 106 -6.54 -5.09 22.60
C THR A 106 -6.91 -4.12 23.72
N ILE A 107 -6.62 -2.83 23.55
CA ILE A 107 -7.01 -1.78 24.50
C ILE A 107 -8.53 -1.65 24.54
N ALA A 108 -9.19 -1.64 23.36
CA ALA A 108 -10.63 -1.58 23.29
C ALA A 108 -11.27 -2.79 23.99
N THR A 109 -10.82 -4.02 23.74
CA THR A 109 -11.38 -5.22 24.40
C THR A 109 -11.13 -5.22 25.91
N THR A 110 -9.95 -4.77 26.35
CA THR A 110 -9.60 -4.77 27.78
C THR A 110 -10.37 -3.71 28.56
N ILE A 111 -10.57 -2.51 27.99
CA ILE A 111 -11.34 -1.43 28.64
C ILE A 111 -12.84 -1.70 28.54
N ASN A 112 -13.32 -2.17 27.38
CA ASN A 112 -14.75 -2.35 27.14
C ASN A 112 -15.29 -3.69 27.63
N GLY A 113 -14.45 -4.70 27.88
CA GLY A 113 -14.88 -5.99 28.41
C GLY A 113 -15.72 -5.86 29.68
N PRO A 114 -15.18 -5.25 30.75
CA PRO A 114 -15.92 -5.01 31.99
C PRO A 114 -17.17 -4.15 31.81
N ALA A 115 -17.10 -3.13 30.94
CA ALA A 115 -18.26 -2.29 30.61
C ALA A 115 -19.37 -3.07 29.90
N THR A 116 -19.01 -4.02 29.03
CA THR A 116 -19.97 -4.87 28.31
C THR A 116 -20.60 -5.90 29.24
N GLU A 117 -19.83 -6.49 30.15
CA GLU A 117 -20.35 -7.37 31.22
C GLU A 117 -21.33 -6.62 32.11
N THR A 118 -20.96 -5.42 32.58
CA THR A 118 -21.82 -4.56 33.40
C THR A 118 -23.09 -4.16 32.64
N GLN A 119 -22.98 -3.84 31.34
CA GLN A 119 -24.13 -3.53 30.48
C GLN A 119 -25.09 -4.73 30.37
N ASN A 120 -24.55 -5.94 30.23
CA ASN A 120 -25.34 -7.16 30.13
C ASN A 120 -26.08 -7.47 31.45
N GLU A 121 -25.41 -7.33 32.58
CA GLU A 121 -26.03 -7.47 33.91
C GLU A 121 -27.10 -6.41 34.16
N LEU A 122 -26.83 -5.15 33.83
CA LEU A 122 -27.79 -4.07 33.95
C LEU A 122 -29.03 -4.32 33.07
N ASN A 123 -28.83 -4.77 31.83
CA ASN A 123 -29.93 -5.16 30.94
C ASN A 123 -30.74 -6.33 31.50
N ALA A 124 -30.09 -7.31 32.15
CA ALA A 124 -30.77 -8.44 32.81
C ALA A 124 -31.56 -8.01 34.06
N ILE A 125 -31.05 -7.05 34.82
CA ILE A 125 -31.76 -6.46 35.97
C ILE A 125 -32.96 -5.64 35.48
N ILE A 126 -32.78 -4.79 34.46
CA ILE A 126 -33.86 -3.98 33.88
C ILE A 126 -34.95 -4.88 33.28
N SER A 127 -34.59 -5.95 32.57
CA SER A 127 -35.57 -6.90 32.05
C SER A 127 -36.34 -7.61 33.17
N SER A 128 -35.63 -8.01 34.24
CA SER A 128 -36.25 -8.61 35.43
C SER A 128 -37.22 -7.62 36.12
N LEU A 129 -36.82 -6.37 36.31
CA LEU A 129 -37.67 -5.32 36.88
C LEU A 129 -38.90 -5.01 36.01
N ASN A 130 -38.72 -4.89 34.69
CA ASN A 130 -39.84 -4.72 33.75
C ASN A 130 -40.79 -5.93 33.78
N SER A 131 -40.26 -7.15 33.92
CA SER A 131 -41.06 -8.38 34.03
C SER A 131 -41.85 -8.49 35.34
N LEU A 132 -41.33 -7.93 36.44
CA LEU A 132 -42.01 -7.85 37.74
C LEU A 132 -43.04 -6.72 37.79
N GLY A 133 -42.69 -5.56 37.20
CA GLY A 133 -43.54 -4.38 37.14
C GLY A 133 -44.79 -4.58 36.28
N GLY A 134 -44.67 -5.30 35.15
CA GLY A 134 -45.78 -5.61 34.25
C GLY A 134 -47.02 -6.17 34.95
N PRO A 135 -46.95 -7.35 35.62
CA PRO A 135 -48.11 -8.00 36.22
C PRO A 135 -48.57 -7.37 37.55
N ILE A 136 -47.68 -6.76 38.33
CA ILE A 136 -48.03 -6.15 39.63
C ILE A 136 -48.64 -4.75 39.41
N LEU A 137 -48.05 -3.93 38.55
CA LEU A 137 -48.54 -2.57 38.29
C LEU A 137 -49.75 -2.57 37.33
N GLN A 138 -49.88 -3.52 36.39
CA GLN A 138 -51.13 -3.66 35.62
C GLN A 138 -52.35 -3.93 36.50
N ARG A 139 -52.17 -4.67 37.60
CA ARG A 139 -53.27 -4.98 38.54
C ARG A 139 -53.63 -3.81 39.44
N LEU A 140 -52.69 -2.90 39.72
CA LEU A 140 -52.89 -1.76 40.61
C LEU A 140 -53.22 -0.45 39.85
N PHE A 141 -52.75 -0.29 38.62
CA PHE A 141 -52.93 0.91 37.79
C PHE A 141 -53.12 0.55 36.30
N PRO A 142 -54.35 0.38 35.82
CA PRO A 142 -54.62 0.08 34.42
C PRO A 142 -54.47 1.37 33.58
N GLY A 143 -53.28 1.63 33.05
CA GLY A 143 -53.10 2.77 32.14
C GLY A 143 -51.67 3.16 31.78
N SER A 144 -50.63 2.73 32.51
CA SER A 144 -49.24 2.96 32.10
C SER A 144 -48.29 2.05 32.86
N THR A 145 -47.62 1.14 32.16
CA THR A 145 -46.49 0.39 32.69
C THR A 145 -45.23 1.26 32.55
N PRO A 146 -44.53 1.60 33.65
CA PRO A 146 -43.26 2.31 33.55
C PRO A 146 -42.22 1.36 32.92
N HIS A 147 -41.84 1.64 31.67
CA HIS A 147 -40.75 0.95 31.00
C HIS A 147 -39.44 1.66 31.34
N ILE A 148 -38.52 0.98 32.03
CA ILE A 148 -37.18 1.52 32.25
C ILE A 148 -36.39 1.34 30.96
N SER A 149 -35.95 2.43 30.32
CA SER A 149 -35.07 2.36 29.15
C SER A 149 -33.68 1.87 29.55
N PRO A 150 -33.04 0.99 28.76
CA PRO A 150 -31.67 0.56 29.05
C PRO A 150 -30.71 1.75 29.02
N ALA A 151 -29.92 1.92 30.08
CA ALA A 151 -28.82 2.89 30.09
C ALA A 151 -27.66 2.32 29.28
N HIS A 152 -27.01 3.13 28.43
CA HIS A 152 -25.88 2.68 27.62
C HIS A 152 -24.56 3.19 28.21
N ILE A 153 -23.65 2.26 28.53
CA ILE A 153 -22.30 2.60 29.00
C ILE A 153 -21.46 3.01 27.77
N PRO A 154 -20.87 4.21 27.73
CA PRO A 154 -20.07 4.65 26.59
C PRO A 154 -18.82 3.78 26.45
N LEU A 155 -18.63 3.23 25.24
CA LEU A 155 -17.50 2.39 24.89
C LEU A 155 -16.28 3.24 24.51
N ALA A 156 -15.11 2.86 25.01
CA ALA A 156 -13.86 3.49 24.65
C ALA A 156 -13.45 3.11 23.22
N ASN A 157 -13.07 4.09 22.41
CA ASN A 157 -12.48 3.87 21.10
C ASN A 157 -10.97 3.65 21.24
N GLY A 158 -10.53 2.40 21.05
CA GLY A 158 -9.11 2.02 21.14
C GLY A 158 -8.20 2.79 20.18
N ILE A 159 -8.68 3.11 18.97
CA ILE A 159 -7.91 3.89 17.98
C ILE A 159 -7.68 5.31 18.49
N ALA A 160 -8.71 5.93 19.09
CA ALA A 160 -8.60 7.29 19.64
C ALA A 160 -7.62 7.34 20.83
N LEU A 161 -7.59 6.29 21.66
CA LEU A 161 -6.65 6.14 22.77
C LEU A 161 -5.21 5.98 22.29
N VAL A 162 -4.98 5.08 21.31
CA VAL A 162 -3.65 4.89 20.72
C VAL A 162 -3.17 6.18 20.04
N ASN A 163 -4.04 6.86 19.29
CA ASN A 163 -3.68 8.15 18.67
C ASN A 163 -3.30 9.22 19.71
N LYS A 164 -3.99 9.29 20.86
CA LYS A 164 -3.60 10.21 21.94
C LYS A 164 -2.22 9.87 22.51
N ALA A 165 -1.91 8.58 22.70
CA ALA A 165 -0.60 8.15 23.18
C ALA A 165 0.51 8.43 22.15
N LEU A 166 0.26 8.18 20.86
CA LEU A 166 1.20 8.50 19.77
C LEU A 166 1.52 10.00 19.73
N VAL A 167 0.50 10.86 19.84
CA VAL A 167 0.68 12.31 19.86
C VAL A 167 1.50 12.76 21.08
N GLN A 168 1.30 12.15 22.25
CA GLN A 168 2.13 12.44 23.44
C GLN A 168 3.60 12.04 23.25
N LEU A 169 3.85 10.97 22.51
CA LEU A 169 5.20 10.52 22.14
C LEU A 169 5.79 11.28 20.94
N HIS A 170 5.09 12.29 20.41
CA HIS A 170 5.47 13.01 19.18
C HIS A 170 5.59 12.09 17.95
N ILE A 171 4.88 10.96 17.96
CA ILE A 171 4.79 10.01 16.84
C ILE A 171 3.56 10.35 15.99
N PRO A 172 3.62 10.25 14.65
CA PRO A 172 2.45 10.45 13.79
C PRO A 172 1.29 9.53 14.16
N THR A 173 0.05 10.00 13.98
CA THR A 173 -1.17 9.21 14.21
C THR A 173 -1.25 8.02 13.25
N ILE A 174 -2.10 7.03 13.59
CA ILE A 174 -2.33 5.84 12.76
C ILE A 174 -2.71 6.24 11.32
N ASP A 175 -3.60 7.22 11.14
CA ASP A 175 -4.03 7.68 9.82
C ASP A 175 -2.87 8.25 8.99
N LYS A 176 -1.96 9.00 9.63
CA LYS A 176 -0.77 9.53 8.97
C LYS A 176 0.20 8.42 8.59
N LEU A 177 0.41 7.44 9.48
CA LEU A 177 1.27 6.28 9.21
C LEU A 177 0.71 5.42 8.07
N GLN A 178 -0.61 5.22 8.03
CA GLN A 178 -1.29 4.54 6.92
C GLN A 178 -1.15 5.31 5.61
N TRP A 179 -1.29 6.64 5.64
CA TRP A 179 -1.05 7.46 4.45
C TRP A 179 0.38 7.31 3.92
N TRP A 180 1.38 7.33 4.81
CA TRP A 180 2.79 7.10 4.42
C TRP A 180 3.04 5.68 3.88
N GLY A 181 2.38 4.67 4.46
CA GLY A 181 2.39 3.30 3.95
C GLY A 181 1.84 3.23 2.53
N HIS A 182 0.63 3.77 2.31
CA HIS A 182 0.02 3.86 0.98
C HIS A 182 0.86 4.66 -0.03
N PHE A 183 1.49 5.75 0.40
CA PHE A 183 2.40 6.52 -0.45
C PHE A 183 3.60 5.69 -0.90
N SER A 184 4.21 4.95 0.04
CA SER A 184 5.32 4.04 -0.27
C SER A 184 4.88 2.96 -1.25
N LEU A 185 3.76 2.31 -0.94
CA LEU A 185 3.25 1.16 -1.66
C LEU A 185 2.82 1.50 -3.10
N SER A 186 2.15 2.64 -3.29
CA SER A 186 1.73 3.11 -4.61
C SER A 186 2.88 3.49 -5.57
N GLY A 187 4.14 3.30 -5.17
CA GLY A 187 5.30 3.59 -6.01
C GLY A 187 5.69 5.07 -6.04
N GLY A 188 5.28 5.86 -5.05
CA GLY A 188 5.64 7.29 -4.96
C GLY A 188 7.14 7.54 -4.92
N THR A 189 7.84 6.63 -4.25
CA THR A 189 9.30 6.63 -4.16
C THR A 189 9.96 6.39 -5.53
N LEU A 190 9.27 5.77 -6.48
CA LEU A 190 9.78 5.47 -7.83
C LEU A 190 9.60 6.63 -8.82
N ILE A 191 8.78 7.64 -8.50
CA ILE A 191 8.35 8.70 -9.44
C ILE A 191 9.56 9.45 -10.01
N ILE A 192 10.45 9.93 -9.15
CA ILE A 192 11.59 10.77 -9.57
C ILE A 192 12.53 9.98 -10.50
N GLY A 193 12.84 8.74 -10.14
CA GLY A 193 13.66 7.86 -10.97
C GLY A 193 13.00 7.55 -12.32
N SER A 194 11.71 7.27 -12.32
CA SER A 194 10.91 6.96 -13.52
C SER A 194 10.83 8.16 -14.47
N LEU A 195 10.65 9.37 -13.93
CA LEU A 195 10.55 10.61 -14.70
C LEU A 195 11.89 10.99 -15.34
N ILE A 196 12.99 10.91 -14.57
CA ILE A 196 14.34 11.19 -15.08
C ILE A 196 14.73 10.15 -16.13
N LEU A 197 14.47 8.86 -15.88
CA LEU A 197 14.73 7.79 -16.83
C LEU A 197 13.89 7.98 -18.12
N GLY A 198 12.61 8.33 -17.97
CA GLY A 198 11.71 8.66 -19.07
C GLY A 198 12.23 9.82 -19.92
N LEU A 199 12.71 10.91 -19.31
CA LEU A 199 13.29 12.06 -20.01
C LEU A 199 14.67 11.77 -20.63
N ALA A 200 15.40 10.77 -20.13
CA ALA A 200 16.72 10.41 -20.63
C ALA A 200 16.68 9.59 -21.93
N LEU A 201 15.63 8.78 -22.12
CA LEU A 201 15.50 7.86 -23.26
C LEU A 201 15.37 8.56 -24.64
N PRO A 202 14.56 9.64 -24.80
CA PRO A 202 14.41 10.35 -26.07
C PRO A 202 15.69 11.05 -26.53
N ARG A 203 16.51 11.52 -25.58
CA ARG A 203 17.75 12.26 -25.87
C ARG A 203 18.78 11.45 -26.64
N ARG A 204 18.65 10.13 -26.67
CA ARG A 204 19.54 9.23 -27.41
C ARG A 204 18.96 8.81 -28.76
N HIS A 205 17.65 8.61 -28.86
CA HIS A 205 16.99 8.14 -30.08
C HIS A 205 16.52 9.25 -31.02
N GLY A 206 16.62 10.52 -30.61
CA GLY A 206 16.20 11.67 -31.42
C GLY A 206 14.68 11.82 -31.54
N SER A 207 13.90 10.90 -30.96
CA SER A 207 12.44 10.96 -30.90
C SER A 207 11.90 10.42 -29.57
N LEU A 208 10.68 10.83 -29.22
CA LEU A 208 9.98 10.36 -28.02
C LEU A 208 9.54 8.91 -28.26
N THR A 209 10.19 7.95 -27.61
CA THR A 209 9.75 6.55 -27.67
C THR A 209 8.47 6.35 -26.86
N PRO A 210 7.60 5.40 -27.22
CA PRO A 210 6.38 5.11 -26.46
C PRO A 210 6.70 4.71 -25.01
N THR A 211 7.82 4.01 -24.77
CA THR A 211 8.32 3.69 -23.42
C THR A 211 8.62 4.94 -22.59
N SER A 212 9.27 5.94 -23.19
CA SER A 212 9.58 7.21 -22.52
C SER A 212 8.31 7.99 -22.18
N ALA A 213 7.39 8.09 -23.14
CA ALA A 213 6.11 8.78 -22.96
C ALA A 213 5.31 8.16 -21.82
N LEU A 214 5.19 6.82 -21.79
CA LEU A 214 4.45 6.10 -20.75
C LEU A 214 5.08 6.27 -19.37
N LEU A 215 6.41 6.22 -19.26
CA LEU A 215 7.10 6.46 -17.97
C LEU A 215 6.83 7.85 -17.43
N ILE A 216 6.89 8.88 -18.29
CA ILE A 216 6.62 10.27 -17.89
C ILE A 216 5.15 10.43 -17.49
N ILE A 217 4.22 9.96 -18.33
CA ILE A 217 2.78 10.10 -18.08
C ILE A 217 2.40 9.39 -16.78
N PHE A 218 2.78 8.13 -16.59
CA PHE A 218 2.40 7.40 -15.37
C PHE A 218 3.12 7.91 -14.12
N ALA A 219 4.36 8.41 -14.22
CA ALA A 219 5.01 9.07 -13.09
C ALA A 219 4.26 10.37 -12.69
N LEU A 220 3.81 11.17 -13.67
CA LEU A 220 3.04 12.38 -13.41
C LEU A 220 1.63 12.09 -12.88
N VAL A 221 0.95 11.08 -13.43
CA VAL A 221 -0.37 10.66 -12.94
C VAL A 221 -0.24 10.12 -11.52
N ASN A 222 0.78 9.32 -11.22
CA ASN A 222 1.04 8.83 -9.87
C ASN A 222 1.34 9.98 -8.90
N LEU A 223 2.16 10.95 -9.31
CA LEU A 223 2.42 12.16 -8.53
C LEU A 223 1.13 12.95 -8.24
N LEU A 224 0.29 13.14 -9.26
CA LEU A 224 -0.99 13.83 -9.13
C LEU A 224 -1.92 13.09 -8.15
N CYS A 225 -1.98 11.75 -8.26
CA CYS A 225 -2.75 10.91 -7.35
C CYS A 225 -2.26 11.02 -5.90
N GLN A 226 -0.95 11.17 -5.68
CA GLN A 226 -0.37 11.30 -4.35
C GLN A 226 -0.50 12.70 -3.75
N CYS A 227 -0.52 13.75 -4.57
CA CYS A 227 -0.73 15.12 -4.10
C CYS A 227 -2.18 15.40 -3.70
N ILE A 228 -3.14 14.64 -4.22
CA ILE A 228 -4.56 14.82 -3.88
C ILE A 228 -4.92 13.83 -2.77
N THR A 229 -4.83 14.29 -1.53
CA THR A 229 -5.16 13.51 -0.31
C THR A 229 -6.60 12.96 -0.28
N SER A 230 -7.48 13.46 -1.14
CA SER A 230 -8.88 13.02 -1.25
C SER A 230 -9.11 11.91 -2.27
N ILE A 231 -8.08 11.51 -3.04
CA ILE A 231 -8.23 10.43 -4.01
C ILE A 231 -8.22 9.09 -3.26
N PRO A 232 -9.22 8.21 -3.49
CA PRO A 232 -9.25 6.88 -2.90
C PRO A 232 -7.94 6.11 -3.18
N SER A 233 -7.45 5.38 -2.18
CA SER A 233 -6.27 4.49 -2.27
C SER A 233 -6.28 3.59 -3.50
N PHE A 234 -7.47 3.26 -4.01
CA PHE A 234 -7.71 2.59 -5.28
C PHE A 234 -6.96 3.17 -6.48
N PHE A 235 -6.98 4.50 -6.66
CA PHE A 235 -6.30 5.13 -7.80
C PHE A 235 -4.79 5.08 -7.68
N GLY A 236 -4.25 5.20 -6.46
CA GLY A 236 -2.81 5.03 -6.18
C GLY A 236 -2.31 3.66 -6.62
N ASN A 237 -3.05 2.60 -6.26
CA ASN A 237 -2.70 1.24 -6.67
C ASN A 237 -2.79 1.04 -8.19
N ILE A 238 -3.79 1.60 -8.87
CA ILE A 238 -3.88 1.54 -10.34
C ILE A 238 -2.66 2.21 -10.99
N THR A 239 -2.26 3.39 -10.48
CA THR A 239 -1.09 4.08 -11.01
C THR A 239 0.20 3.30 -10.76
N ALA A 240 0.31 2.60 -9.63
CA ALA A 240 1.41 1.71 -9.31
C ALA A 240 1.48 0.53 -10.29
N VAL A 241 0.33 -0.14 -10.56
CA VAL A 241 0.23 -1.22 -11.55
C VAL A 241 0.70 -0.73 -12.92
N MET A 242 0.23 0.43 -13.37
CA MET A 242 0.61 0.98 -14.67
C MET A 242 2.11 1.34 -14.73
N LEU A 243 2.67 1.85 -13.64
CA LEU A 243 4.09 2.15 -13.54
C LEU A 243 4.93 0.88 -13.62
N PHE A 244 4.57 -0.18 -12.90
CA PHE A 244 5.25 -1.48 -12.99
C PHE A 244 5.09 -2.11 -14.38
N LEU A 245 3.91 -2.10 -14.98
CA LEU A 245 3.71 -2.59 -16.35
C LEU A 245 4.56 -1.84 -17.38
N THR A 246 4.77 -0.53 -17.17
CA THR A 246 5.63 0.27 -18.03
C THR A 246 7.11 -0.09 -17.87
N LEU A 247 7.54 -0.43 -16.66
CA LEU A 247 8.89 -0.96 -16.41
C LEU A 247 9.07 -2.36 -17.00
N ALA A 248 8.03 -3.20 -16.98
CA ALA A 248 8.03 -4.48 -17.69
C ALA A 248 8.16 -4.26 -19.21
N TRP A 249 7.44 -3.28 -19.76
CA TRP A 249 7.51 -2.90 -21.16
C TRP A 249 8.90 -2.34 -21.53
N LEU A 250 9.54 -1.57 -20.66
CA LEU A 250 10.93 -1.14 -20.81
C LEU A 250 11.86 -2.36 -20.92
N GLY A 251 11.73 -3.34 -20.02
CA GLY A 251 12.49 -4.59 -20.08
C GLY A 251 12.25 -5.37 -21.38
N ALA A 252 11.00 -5.48 -21.83
CA ALA A 252 10.65 -6.16 -23.08
C ALA A 252 11.24 -5.44 -24.31
N SER A 253 11.19 -4.11 -24.35
CA SER A 253 11.75 -3.31 -25.44
C SER A 253 13.28 -3.47 -25.54
N ALA A 254 13.96 -3.47 -24.39
CA ALA A 254 15.40 -3.69 -24.29
C ALA A 254 15.82 -5.11 -24.71
N TRP A 255 14.98 -6.11 -24.40
CA TRP A 255 15.20 -7.49 -24.82
C TRP A 255 15.03 -7.67 -26.33
N SER A 256 13.99 -7.06 -26.92
CA SER A 256 13.69 -7.14 -28.36
C SER A 256 14.75 -6.45 -29.23
N SER A 257 15.17 -5.24 -28.85
CA SER A 257 16.19 -4.47 -29.60
C SER A 257 17.52 -5.22 -29.74
N LYS A 258 17.91 -6.04 -28.75
CA LYS A 258 19.14 -6.85 -28.84
C LYS A 258 18.99 -8.14 -29.64
N ARG A 259 17.79 -8.45 -30.15
CA ARG A 259 17.55 -9.60 -31.04
C ARG A 259 17.75 -9.19 -32.50
N THR A 260 17.38 -7.97 -32.87
CA THR A 260 17.60 -7.43 -34.21
C THR A 260 19.09 -7.23 -34.50
N ASP A 261 19.87 -6.77 -33.52
CA ASP A 261 21.32 -6.57 -33.70
C ASP A 261 22.09 -7.90 -33.86
N ALA A 262 21.52 -9.02 -33.40
CA ALA A 262 22.15 -10.34 -33.49
C ALA A 262 21.71 -11.15 -34.73
N ALA A 263 20.79 -10.62 -35.54
CA ALA A 263 20.29 -11.24 -36.76
C ALA A 263 20.87 -10.61 -38.04
N VAL A 264 21.71 -9.57 -37.88
CA VAL A 264 22.39 -8.84 -38.96
C VAL A 264 23.87 -9.27 -39.09
N ASP A 265 24.35 -10.12 -38.18
CA ASP A 265 25.65 -10.80 -38.24
C ASP A 265 25.45 -12.27 -38.64
#